data_AF-A0A962BEW8-F1
#
_entry.id   AF-A0A962BEW8-F1
#
_cell.length_a   1.000
_cell.length_b   1.000
_cell.length_c   1.000
_cell.angle_alpha   90.00
_cell.angle_beta   90.00
_cell.angle_gamma   90.00
#
_symmetry.space_group_name_H-M   'P 1'
#
loop_
_entity.id
_entity.type
_entity.pdbx_description
1 polymer ?
#
loop_
_entity_poly.entity_id
_entity_poly.type
_entity_poly.pdbx_seq_one_letter_code
_entity_poly.pdbx_strand_id
1 'polypeptide(L)'
;MSITRTISAFLLSAFLPLHSAFAEMAPVVVDEVHQEEEIPSVAHNVVEGAVEATAHHGGGGLPQFDPSSWPSQIFWMTVVFIVLYTIFSKAILPAIGGTLASRQQHIDDHIADAERLSKEAEIVEAELTAALKDAGQKASEELRSAENDAKSKMDGALNSYRERYERDISSAEGRIEDAKNQAMQDMNKIAAELASQMAEKLAGISADASQAETVVQSLSNKVRKAA
;
A
#
# COMPACT_ATOMS: atom_id res chain seq x y z
N MET A 1 53.88 22.67 -13.77
CA MET A 1 53.66 24.11 -14.03
C MET A 1 52.20 24.43 -13.68
N SER A 2 51.68 24.26 -12.46
CA SER A 2 52.09 24.73 -11.13
C SER A 2 52.24 26.25 -11.04
N ILE A 3 51.54 26.81 -10.04
CA ILE A 3 51.61 28.18 -9.48
C ILE A 3 50.52 29.16 -9.96
N THR A 4 49.30 29.01 -9.42
CA THR A 4 48.40 30.16 -9.07
C THR A 4 47.24 29.70 -8.17
N ARG A 5 47.56 29.07 -7.03
CA ARG A 5 46.62 28.74 -5.95
C ARG A 5 47.33 28.84 -4.61
N THR A 6 47.51 30.04 -4.02
CA THR A 6 47.96 30.20 -2.61
C THR A 6 48.05 31.67 -2.12
N ILE A 7 46.98 32.49 -2.11
CA ILE A 7 46.93 33.70 -1.25
C ILE A 7 45.52 33.99 -0.72
N SER A 8 44.82 32.98 -0.18
CA SER A 8 43.59 33.22 0.59
C SER A 8 43.40 32.11 1.64
N ALA A 9 44.41 31.94 2.50
CA ALA A 9 44.40 30.96 3.58
C ALA A 9 45.19 31.45 4.81
N PHE A 10 45.05 32.73 5.18
CA PHE A 10 45.69 33.26 6.40
C PHE A 10 44.84 34.29 7.15
N LEU A 11 43.54 34.03 7.32
CA LEU A 11 42.69 34.80 8.26
C LEU A 11 41.69 33.88 8.95
N LEU A 12 42.19 32.76 9.46
CA LEU A 12 41.50 31.89 10.42
C LEU A 12 42.49 31.47 11.52
N SER A 13 42.83 32.41 12.42
CA SER A 13 43.45 32.05 13.70
C SER A 13 43.35 33.20 14.71
N ALA A 14 42.13 33.49 15.15
CA ALA A 14 41.85 33.97 16.50
C ALA A 14 40.37 34.33 16.53
N PHE A 15 39.54 33.43 17.06
CA PHE A 15 38.48 33.73 18.04
C PHE A 15 37.43 32.61 17.97
N LEU A 16 37.70 31.56 18.72
CA LEU A 16 36.71 30.56 19.12
C LEU A 16 36.98 30.27 20.61
N PRO A 17 36.04 29.65 21.36
CA PRO A 17 34.84 30.24 21.93
C PRO A 17 34.83 29.99 23.47
N LEU A 18 33.67 30.21 24.10
CA LEU A 18 33.25 29.55 25.36
C LEU A 18 33.68 30.20 26.70
N HIS A 19 32.92 31.20 27.15
CA HIS A 19 32.67 31.38 28.58
C HIS A 19 31.23 31.88 28.82
N SER A 20 30.44 31.04 29.51
CA SER A 20 29.31 31.36 30.40
C SER A 20 28.17 32.23 29.83
N ALA A 21 26.99 31.70 29.52
CA ALA A 21 25.97 31.30 30.50
C ALA A 21 25.58 32.43 31.49
N PHE A 22 24.39 33.00 31.25
CA PHE A 22 23.34 33.21 32.25
C PHE A 22 23.69 33.96 33.56
N ALA A 23 23.56 35.29 33.51
CA ALA A 23 23.21 36.23 34.60
C ALA A 23 23.04 37.59 33.88
N GLU A 24 22.05 38.46 34.07
CA GLU A 24 21.12 38.72 35.13
C GLU A 24 20.00 39.59 34.53
N MET A 25 18.76 39.35 34.95
CA MET A 25 17.58 40.15 34.66
C MET A 25 17.49 41.29 35.68
N ALA A 26 17.12 42.50 35.20
CA ALA A 26 16.54 43.67 35.90
C ALA A 26 17.41 44.96 35.94
N PRO A 27 16.81 46.14 36.15
CA PRO A 27 15.63 46.69 35.49
C PRO A 27 15.88 48.10 34.91
N VAL A 28 14.93 48.54 34.08
CA VAL A 28 14.77 49.94 33.63
C VAL A 28 14.69 50.88 34.84
N VAL A 29 15.61 51.85 34.91
CA VAL A 29 15.49 53.07 35.71
C VAL A 29 15.88 54.25 34.82
N VAL A 30 14.93 55.16 34.67
CA VAL A 30 15.11 56.51 34.13
C VAL A 30 15.74 57.35 35.23
N ASP A 31 16.87 57.99 34.96
CA ASP A 31 17.17 59.27 35.60
C ASP A 31 18.01 60.16 34.68
N GLU A 32 17.66 61.43 34.69
CA GLU A 32 18.09 62.50 33.80
C GLU A 32 19.19 63.30 34.49
N VAL A 33 20.38 63.40 33.90
CA VAL A 33 21.38 64.40 34.31
C VAL A 33 22.07 64.99 33.09
N HIS A 34 21.85 66.30 32.93
CA HIS A 34 22.56 67.23 32.06
C HIS A 34 24.09 67.10 32.17
N GLN A 35 24.77 67.25 31.04
CA GLN A 35 26.08 67.87 31.01
C GLN A 35 26.21 68.70 29.72
N GLU A 36 26.25 70.02 29.94
CA GLU A 36 26.73 71.02 28.99
C GLU A 36 28.19 70.73 28.66
N GLU A 37 28.54 70.71 27.37
CA GLU A 37 29.93 70.85 26.95
C GLU A 37 30.13 72.24 26.33
N GLU A 38 30.84 73.07 27.10
CA GLU A 38 31.49 74.31 26.70
C GLU A 38 32.38 74.08 25.46
N ILE A 39 32.25 74.95 24.44
CA ILE A 39 33.29 75.10 23.41
C ILE A 39 34.00 76.45 23.66
N PRO A 40 35.33 76.45 23.82
CA PRO A 40 36.07 77.62 24.24
C PRO A 40 36.21 78.69 23.15
N SER A 41 36.12 79.92 23.63
CA SER A 41 36.51 81.18 23.01
C SER A 41 37.85 81.11 22.24
N VAL A 42 37.80 81.36 20.94
CA VAL A 42 38.94 81.91 20.19
C VAL A 42 38.47 83.19 19.50
N ALA A 43 38.75 84.30 20.15
CA ALA A 43 38.69 85.63 19.57
C ALA A 43 39.81 85.78 18.52
N HIS A 44 39.45 86.18 17.30
CA HIS A 44 40.38 86.82 16.37
C HIS A 44 39.71 88.03 15.71
N ASN A 45 39.96 89.19 16.33
CA ASN A 45 40.24 90.50 15.75
C ASN A 45 39.37 91.02 14.59
N VAL A 46 38.46 91.92 14.99
CA VAL A 46 38.16 93.25 14.42
C VAL A 46 38.81 93.57 13.08
N VAL A 47 37.98 93.62 12.03
CA VAL A 47 38.04 94.69 11.03
C VAL A 47 36.65 95.30 10.96
N GLU A 48 36.58 96.58 11.35
CA GLU A 48 35.40 97.42 11.23
C GLU A 48 34.89 97.43 9.79
N GLY A 49 33.60 97.15 9.66
CA GLY A 49 32.84 97.27 8.43
C GLY A 49 31.38 97.35 8.81
N ALA A 50 30.98 98.49 9.36
CA ALA A 50 29.59 98.83 9.61
C ALA A 50 28.81 98.70 8.29
N VAL A 51 27.93 97.70 8.22
CA VAL A 51 26.73 97.77 7.39
C VAL A 51 25.58 97.55 8.34
N GLU A 52 24.90 98.66 8.63
CA GLU A 52 23.66 98.76 9.37
C GLU A 52 22.73 97.57 9.13
N ALA A 53 22.51 96.81 10.18
CA ALA A 53 21.25 96.12 10.37
C ALA A 53 20.16 97.20 10.51
N THR A 54 19.59 97.63 9.40
CA THR A 54 18.31 98.35 9.40
C THR A 54 17.22 97.33 9.67
N ALA A 55 16.94 97.14 10.95
CA ALA A 55 15.73 96.51 11.44
C ALA A 55 14.53 97.36 10.99
N HIS A 56 13.86 96.93 9.93
CA HIS A 56 12.46 97.26 9.71
C HIS A 56 11.62 96.23 10.46
N HIS A 57 11.21 96.57 11.69
CA HIS A 57 10.11 95.88 12.35
C HIS A 57 8.79 96.26 11.69
N GLY A 58 8.23 95.31 10.94
CA GLY A 58 6.84 95.27 10.53
C GLY A 58 6.22 93.92 10.92
N GLY A 59 5.79 93.80 12.17
CA GLY A 59 4.70 92.93 12.65
C GLY A 59 4.68 91.44 12.29
N GLY A 60 5.07 90.60 13.25
CA GLY A 60 4.27 89.43 13.65
C GLY A 60 4.78 88.04 13.24
N GLY A 61 5.24 87.27 14.24
CA GLY A 61 5.34 85.80 14.18
C GLY A 61 6.77 85.25 14.11
N LEU A 62 6.98 84.06 14.68
CA LEU A 62 8.27 83.36 14.60
C LEU A 62 8.72 83.26 13.13
N PRO A 63 10.01 83.47 12.80
CA PRO A 63 10.50 83.49 11.41
C PRO A 63 10.33 82.15 10.66
N GLN A 64 9.92 81.07 11.35
CA GLN A 64 9.54 79.78 10.77
C GLN A 64 8.11 79.72 10.19
N PHE A 65 7.27 80.73 10.50
CA PHE A 65 5.88 80.82 10.01
C PHE A 65 5.70 81.98 9.03
N ASP A 66 6.74 82.37 8.31
CA ASP A 66 6.63 83.35 7.23
C ASP A 66 5.90 82.73 6.01
N PRO A 67 4.65 83.15 5.71
CA PRO A 67 3.83 82.56 4.66
C PRO A 67 4.36 82.84 3.24
N SER A 68 5.35 83.71 3.09
CA SER A 68 5.98 83.98 1.79
C SER A 68 6.77 82.78 1.22
N SER A 69 7.23 81.88 2.08
CA SER A 69 8.01 80.68 1.69
C SER A 69 7.14 79.45 1.36
N TRP A 70 5.88 79.43 1.80
CA TRP A 70 4.98 78.29 1.67
C TRP A 70 4.63 77.90 0.21
N PRO A 71 4.44 78.84 -0.75
CA PRO A 71 4.12 78.48 -2.12
C PRO A 71 5.19 77.61 -2.79
N SER A 72 6.47 77.91 -2.56
CA SER A 72 7.59 77.13 -3.10
C SER A 72 7.65 75.73 -2.47
N GLN A 73 7.46 75.64 -1.15
CA GLN A 73 7.44 74.36 -0.44
C GLN A 73 6.29 73.46 -0.90
N ILE A 74 5.09 74.02 -1.05
CA ILE A 74 3.91 73.30 -1.54
C ILE A 74 4.09 72.88 -3.00
N PHE A 75 4.73 73.72 -3.83
CA PHE A 75 5.06 73.36 -5.21
C PHE A 75 5.95 72.10 -5.27
N TRP A 76 7.07 72.07 -4.54
CA TRP A 76 7.96 70.90 -4.53
C TRP A 76 7.32 69.67 -3.89
N MET A 77 6.54 69.82 -2.81
CA MET A 77 5.76 68.73 -2.22
C MET A 77 4.77 68.15 -3.22
N THR A 78 4.10 69.00 -3.99
CA THR A 78 3.17 68.56 -5.03
C THR A 78 3.90 67.81 -6.14
N VAL A 79 5.06 68.31 -6.60
CA VAL A 79 5.88 67.65 -7.61
C VAL A 79 6.33 66.25 -7.14
N VAL A 80 6.92 66.14 -5.95
CA VAL A 80 7.37 64.85 -5.40
C VAL A 80 6.19 63.92 -5.15
N PHE A 81 5.07 64.44 -4.64
CA PHE A 81 3.87 63.66 -4.41
C PHE A 81 3.30 63.07 -5.71
N ILE A 82 3.25 63.86 -6.79
CA ILE A 82 2.83 63.38 -8.11
C ILE A 82 3.78 62.28 -8.61
N VAL A 83 5.10 62.50 -8.52
CA VAL A 83 6.09 61.49 -8.94
C VAL A 83 5.90 60.19 -8.13
N LEU A 84 5.80 60.26 -6.81
CA LEU A 84 5.58 59.10 -5.95
C LEU A 84 4.25 58.39 -6.25
N TYR A 85 3.17 59.15 -6.42
CA TYR A 85 1.84 58.65 -6.75
C TYR A 85 1.86 57.86 -8.07
N THR A 86 2.53 58.38 -9.09
CA THR A 86 2.63 57.70 -10.39
C THR A 86 3.37 56.37 -10.29
N ILE A 87 4.42 56.30 -9.47
CA ILE A 87 5.17 55.05 -9.21
C ILE A 87 4.29 54.04 -8.47
N PHE A 88 3.61 54.45 -7.40
CA PHE A 88 2.72 53.57 -6.65
C PHE A 88 1.56 53.04 -7.49
N SER A 89 0.93 53.93 -8.26
CA SER A 89 -0.17 53.58 -9.16
C SER A 89 0.25 52.60 -10.24
N LYS A 90 1.41 52.81 -10.88
CA LYS A 90 1.82 52.01 -12.05
C LYS A 90 2.67 50.79 -11.73
N ALA A 91 3.36 50.73 -10.59
CA ALA A 91 4.28 49.64 -10.28
C ALA A 91 3.81 48.80 -9.08
N ILE A 92 3.47 49.44 -7.96
CA ILE A 92 3.25 48.74 -6.68
C ILE A 92 1.87 48.08 -6.63
N LEU A 93 0.82 48.81 -7.00
CA LEU A 93 -0.55 48.28 -7.07
C LEU A 93 -0.68 47.07 -8.01
N PRO A 94 -0.19 47.09 -9.26
CA PRO A 94 -0.27 45.92 -10.13
C PRO A 94 0.59 44.75 -9.66
N ALA A 95 1.75 44.98 -9.02
CA ALA A 95 2.58 43.90 -8.49
C ALA A 95 1.88 43.12 -7.36
N ILE A 96 1.19 43.83 -6.46
CA ILE A 96 0.40 43.21 -5.39
C ILE A 96 -0.83 42.50 -5.97
N GLY A 97 -1.54 43.14 -6.92
CA GLY A 97 -2.69 42.56 -7.59
C GLY A 97 -2.35 41.25 -8.33
N GLY A 98 -1.22 41.21 -9.04
CA GLY A 98 -0.74 40.01 -9.73
C GLY A 98 -0.42 38.85 -8.77
N THR A 99 0.20 39.15 -7.62
CA THR A 99 0.49 38.14 -6.60
C THR A 99 -0.79 37.58 -5.98
N LEU A 100 -1.77 38.43 -5.68
CA LEU A 100 -3.04 38.00 -5.11
C LEU A 100 -3.85 37.17 -6.11
N ALA A 101 -3.88 37.59 -7.38
CA ALA A 101 -4.53 36.83 -8.46
C ALA A 101 -3.89 35.45 -8.66
N SER A 102 -2.55 35.36 -8.68
CA SER A 102 -1.83 34.09 -8.77
C SER A 102 -2.14 33.17 -7.58
N ARG A 103 -2.16 33.71 -6.35
CA ARG A 103 -2.53 32.92 -5.16
C ARG A 103 -3.97 32.42 -5.24
N GLN A 104 -4.91 33.27 -5.64
CA GLN A 104 -6.31 32.87 -5.78
C GLN A 104 -6.43 31.76 -6.82
N GLN A 105 -5.78 31.91 -7.98
CA GLN A 105 -5.77 30.89 -9.02
C GLN A 105 -5.19 29.57 -8.50
N HIS A 106 -4.07 29.58 -7.78
CA HIS A 106 -3.51 28.35 -7.20
C HIS A 106 -4.45 27.68 -6.20
N ILE A 107 -5.15 28.46 -5.37
CA ILE A 107 -6.14 27.92 -4.44
C ILE A 107 -7.29 27.27 -5.20
N ASP A 108 -7.81 27.94 -6.23
CA ASP A 108 -8.92 27.43 -7.03
C ASP A 108 -8.52 26.15 -7.78
N ASP A 109 -7.31 26.13 -8.36
CA ASP A 109 -6.72 24.97 -9.01
C ASP A 109 -6.56 23.81 -8.02
N HIS A 110 -6.06 24.07 -6.80
CA HIS A 110 -5.92 23.05 -5.76
C HIS A 110 -7.24 22.51 -5.24
N ILE A 111 -8.28 23.34 -5.14
CA ILE A 111 -9.64 22.88 -4.78
C ILE A 111 -10.19 22.00 -5.90
N ALA A 112 -10.06 22.42 -7.16
CA ALA A 112 -10.51 21.64 -8.31
C ALA A 112 -9.79 20.28 -8.40
N ASP A 113 -8.48 20.27 -8.17
CA ASP A 113 -7.69 19.03 -8.12
C ASP A 113 -8.10 18.15 -6.94
N ALA A 114 -8.32 18.71 -5.76
CA ALA A 114 -8.77 17.95 -4.60
C ALA A 114 -10.14 17.31 -4.84
N GLU A 115 -11.09 18.03 -5.44
CA GLU A 115 -12.39 17.50 -5.82
C GLU A 115 -12.28 16.40 -6.88
N ARG A 116 -11.41 16.58 -7.88
CA ARG A 116 -11.15 15.56 -8.91
C ARG A 116 -10.56 14.30 -8.28
N LEU A 117 -9.54 14.43 -7.43
CA LEU A 117 -8.92 13.29 -6.74
C LEU A 117 -9.93 12.60 -5.81
N SER A 118 -10.81 13.35 -5.13
CA SER A 118 -11.88 12.77 -4.31
C SER A 118 -12.83 11.93 -5.16
N LYS A 119 -13.27 12.44 -6.32
CA LYS A 119 -14.13 11.69 -7.24
C LYS A 119 -13.45 10.46 -7.82
N GLU A 120 -12.18 10.58 -8.21
CA GLU A 120 -11.39 9.43 -8.69
C GLU A 120 -11.25 8.37 -7.59
N ALA A 121 -11.01 8.77 -6.34
CA ALA A 121 -10.95 7.85 -5.21
C ALA A 121 -12.30 7.14 -4.96
N GLU A 122 -13.42 7.86 -5.01
CA GLU A 122 -14.77 7.29 -4.88
C GLU A 122 -15.05 6.26 -6.00
N ILE A 123 -14.64 6.55 -7.24
CA ILE A 123 -14.78 5.61 -8.37
C ILE A 123 -13.93 4.35 -8.11
N VAL A 124 -12.67 4.51 -7.73
CA VAL A 124 -11.78 3.39 -7.45
C VAL A 124 -12.28 2.55 -6.27
N GLU A 125 -12.82 3.18 -5.22
CA GLU A 125 -13.43 2.47 -4.10
C GLU A 125 -14.65 1.65 -4.53
N ALA A 126 -15.51 2.22 -5.38
CA ALA A 126 -16.68 1.53 -5.93
C ALA A 126 -16.26 0.34 -6.81
N GLU A 127 -15.27 0.53 -7.69
CA GLU A 127 -14.72 -0.53 -8.53
C GLU A 127 -14.05 -1.63 -7.71
N LEU A 128 -13.26 -1.28 -6.68
CA LEU A 128 -12.65 -2.24 -5.77
C LEU A 128 -13.70 -3.06 -5.02
N THR A 129 -14.72 -2.40 -4.49
CA THR A 129 -15.82 -3.07 -3.78
C THR A 129 -16.58 -4.02 -4.71
N ALA A 130 -16.84 -3.60 -5.94
CA ALA A 130 -17.47 -4.45 -6.95
C ALA A 130 -16.59 -5.65 -7.31
N ALA A 131 -15.28 -5.43 -7.50
CA ALA A 131 -14.32 -6.48 -7.82
C ALA A 131 -14.19 -7.51 -6.68
N LEU A 132 -14.17 -7.07 -5.41
CA LEU A 132 -14.15 -7.96 -4.25
C LEU A 132 -15.43 -8.80 -4.16
N LYS A 133 -16.59 -8.20 -4.46
CA LYS A 133 -17.86 -8.92 -4.49
C LYS A 133 -17.89 -9.97 -5.60
N ASP A 134 -17.48 -9.60 -6.82
CA ASP A 134 -17.41 -10.52 -7.97
C ASP A 134 -16.41 -11.66 -7.71
N ALA A 135 -15.23 -11.36 -7.18
CA ALA A 135 -14.25 -12.36 -6.78
C ALA A 135 -14.80 -13.32 -5.71
N GLY A 136 -15.50 -12.80 -4.70
CA GLY A 136 -16.13 -13.62 -3.67
C GLY A 136 -17.23 -14.53 -4.23
N GLN A 137 -18.02 -14.03 -5.19
CA GLN A 137 -19.04 -14.82 -5.88
C GLN A 137 -18.42 -15.93 -6.73
N LYS A 138 -17.42 -15.61 -7.56
CA LYS A 138 -16.69 -16.58 -8.38
C LYS A 138 -16.00 -17.65 -7.54
N ALA A 139 -15.36 -17.27 -6.44
CA ALA A 139 -14.74 -18.23 -5.53
C ALA A 139 -15.78 -19.19 -4.91
N SER A 140 -16.94 -18.67 -4.50
CA SER A 140 -18.03 -19.49 -3.94
C SER A 140 -18.64 -20.42 -4.98
N GLU A 141 -18.79 -19.96 -6.23
CA GLU A 141 -19.27 -20.76 -7.36
C GLU A 141 -18.28 -21.87 -7.73
N GLU A 142 -16.99 -21.55 -7.81
CA GLU A 142 -15.92 -22.53 -8.08
C GLU A 142 -15.85 -23.59 -6.97
N LEU A 143 -15.92 -23.19 -5.70
CA LEU A 143 -15.97 -24.13 -4.58
C LEU A 143 -17.18 -25.06 -4.67
N ARG A 144 -18.35 -24.52 -4.97
CA ARG A 144 -19.58 -25.33 -5.13
C ARG A 144 -19.48 -26.27 -6.33
N SER A 145 -18.89 -25.82 -7.43
CA SER A 145 -18.64 -26.67 -8.61
C SER A 145 -17.66 -27.79 -8.28
N ALA A 146 -16.54 -27.48 -7.63
CA ALA A 146 -15.54 -28.45 -7.21
C ALA A 146 -16.11 -29.48 -6.22
N GLU A 147 -16.95 -29.06 -5.27
CA GLU A 147 -17.65 -29.97 -4.35
C GLU A 147 -18.61 -30.90 -5.09
N ASN A 148 -19.39 -30.37 -6.04
CA ASN A 148 -20.32 -31.18 -6.85
C ASN A 148 -19.56 -32.19 -7.73
N ASP A 149 -18.48 -31.76 -8.36
CA ASP A 149 -17.62 -32.60 -9.19
C ASP A 149 -16.93 -33.67 -8.36
N ALA A 150 -16.42 -33.33 -7.18
CA ALA A 150 -15.83 -34.27 -6.25
C ALA A 150 -16.87 -35.33 -5.82
N LYS A 151 -18.08 -34.89 -5.45
CA LYS A 151 -19.17 -35.79 -5.09
C LYS A 151 -19.55 -36.72 -6.25
N SER A 152 -19.70 -36.18 -7.46
CA SER A 152 -20.00 -36.97 -8.65
C SER A 152 -18.92 -38.01 -8.95
N LYS A 153 -17.64 -37.62 -8.85
CA LYS A 153 -16.50 -38.55 -9.01
C LYS A 153 -16.49 -39.62 -7.93
N MET A 154 -16.80 -39.29 -6.68
CA MET A 154 -16.89 -40.26 -5.59
C MET A 154 -18.04 -41.24 -5.80
N ASP A 155 -19.22 -40.76 -6.20
CA ASP A 155 -20.37 -41.61 -6.49
C ASP A 155 -20.08 -42.55 -7.69
N GLY A 156 -19.44 -42.03 -8.74
CA GLY A 156 -19.00 -42.82 -9.89
C GLY A 156 -17.96 -43.87 -9.52
N ALA A 157 -16.95 -43.50 -8.71
CA ALA A 157 -15.96 -44.44 -8.20
C ALA A 157 -16.61 -45.54 -7.37
N LEU A 158 -17.46 -45.18 -6.40
CA LEU A 158 -18.19 -46.14 -5.56
C LEU A 158 -19.05 -47.10 -6.39
N ASN A 159 -19.73 -46.61 -7.43
CA ASN A 159 -20.50 -47.47 -8.32
C ASN A 159 -19.60 -48.46 -9.08
N SER A 160 -18.47 -47.99 -9.62
CA SER A 160 -17.51 -48.87 -10.31
C SER A 160 -16.87 -49.90 -9.38
N TYR A 161 -16.60 -49.53 -8.12
CA TYR A 161 -16.11 -50.45 -7.09
C TYR A 161 -17.15 -51.51 -6.76
N ARG A 162 -18.42 -51.14 -6.60
CA ARG A 162 -19.52 -52.09 -6.38
C ARG A 162 -19.65 -53.07 -7.53
N GLU A 163 -19.61 -52.60 -8.78
CA GLU A 163 -19.70 -53.48 -9.95
C GLU A 163 -18.53 -54.47 -10.02
N ARG A 164 -17.30 -54.00 -9.76
CA ARG A 164 -16.12 -54.88 -9.70
C ARG A 164 -16.24 -55.91 -8.58
N TYR A 165 -16.67 -55.47 -7.39
CA TYR A 165 -16.82 -56.34 -6.23
C TYR A 165 -17.87 -57.42 -6.46
N GLU A 166 -19.01 -57.08 -7.07
CA GLU A 166 -20.04 -58.06 -7.44
C GLU A 166 -19.52 -59.08 -8.46
N ARG A 167 -18.75 -58.62 -9.46
CA ARG A 167 -18.11 -59.51 -10.44
C ARG A 167 -17.09 -60.45 -9.79
N ASP A 168 -16.30 -59.94 -8.84
CA ASP A 168 -15.32 -60.75 -8.11
C ASP A 168 -16.00 -61.79 -7.22
N ILE A 169 -17.11 -61.44 -6.54
CA ILE A 169 -17.93 -62.39 -5.78
C ILE A 169 -18.46 -63.48 -6.71
N SER A 170 -19.12 -63.10 -7.81
CA SER A 170 -19.68 -64.06 -8.76
C SER A 170 -18.62 -65.00 -9.35
N SER A 171 -17.43 -64.47 -9.66
CA SER A 171 -16.30 -65.28 -10.12
C SER A 171 -15.76 -66.22 -9.04
N ALA A 172 -15.67 -65.76 -7.79
CA ALA A 172 -15.26 -66.59 -6.67
C ALA A 172 -16.26 -67.72 -6.39
N GLU A 173 -17.56 -67.42 -6.41
CA GLU A 173 -18.63 -68.41 -6.29
C GLU A 173 -18.56 -69.46 -7.40
N GLY A 174 -18.36 -69.05 -8.66
CA GLY A 174 -18.16 -69.97 -9.78
C GLY A 174 -16.95 -70.89 -9.57
N ARG A 175 -15.81 -70.34 -9.14
CA ARG A 175 -14.60 -71.12 -8.85
C ARG A 175 -14.79 -72.10 -7.68
N ILE A 176 -15.58 -71.73 -6.67
CA ILE A 176 -15.91 -72.61 -5.54
C ILE A 176 -16.78 -73.78 -6.03
N GLU A 177 -17.78 -73.51 -6.87
CA GLU A 177 -18.65 -74.56 -7.41
C GLU A 177 -17.86 -75.50 -8.36
N ASP A 178 -16.98 -74.97 -9.20
CA ASP A 178 -16.09 -75.79 -10.03
C ASP A 178 -15.15 -76.66 -9.19
N ALA A 179 -14.50 -76.07 -8.17
CA ALA A 179 -13.62 -76.81 -7.27
C ALA A 179 -14.36 -77.90 -6.48
N LYS A 180 -15.60 -77.62 -6.06
CA LYS A 180 -16.48 -78.60 -5.40
C LYS A 180 -16.85 -79.74 -6.36
N ASN A 181 -17.23 -79.43 -7.60
CA ASN A 181 -17.55 -80.44 -8.60
C ASN A 181 -16.34 -81.31 -8.93
N GLN A 182 -15.15 -80.71 -9.04
CA GLN A 182 -13.89 -81.43 -9.24
C GLN A 182 -13.56 -82.33 -8.05
N ALA A 183 -13.65 -81.83 -6.82
CA ALA A 183 -13.44 -82.63 -5.62
C ALA A 183 -14.42 -83.82 -5.51
N MET A 184 -15.69 -83.62 -5.90
CA MET A 184 -16.68 -84.70 -5.94
C MET A 184 -16.35 -85.75 -7.02
N GLN A 185 -15.87 -85.33 -8.19
CA GLN A 185 -15.41 -86.25 -9.23
C GLN A 185 -14.19 -87.05 -8.78
N ASP A 186 -13.21 -86.40 -8.17
CA ASP A 186 -12.00 -87.05 -7.65
C ASP A 186 -12.37 -88.03 -6.52
N MET A 187 -13.30 -87.68 -5.63
CA MET A 187 -13.80 -88.58 -4.60
C MET A 187 -14.55 -89.79 -5.18
N ASN A 188 -15.36 -89.61 -6.23
CA ASN A 188 -16.03 -90.72 -6.92
C ASN A 188 -15.01 -91.67 -7.57
N LYS A 189 -13.93 -91.16 -8.16
CA LYS A 189 -12.84 -91.98 -8.72
C LYS A 189 -12.13 -92.78 -7.63
N ILE A 190 -11.77 -92.14 -6.52
CA ILE A 190 -11.14 -92.82 -5.37
C ILE A 190 -12.07 -93.89 -4.80
N ALA A 191 -13.37 -93.60 -4.68
CA ALA A 191 -14.36 -94.56 -4.19
C ALA A 191 -14.55 -95.76 -5.14
N ALA A 192 -14.56 -95.52 -6.46
CA ALA A 192 -14.64 -96.58 -7.47
C ALA A 192 -13.41 -97.49 -7.46
N GLU A 193 -12.22 -96.90 -7.36
CA GLU A 193 -10.95 -97.62 -7.22
C GLU A 193 -10.91 -98.45 -5.92
N LEU A 194 -11.30 -97.87 -4.79
CA LEU A 194 -11.36 -98.60 -3.52
C LEU A 194 -12.41 -99.74 -3.56
N ALA A 195 -13.56 -99.51 -4.19
CA ALA A 195 -14.59 -100.51 -4.35
C ALA A 195 -14.16 -101.66 -5.27
N SER A 196 -13.43 -101.40 -6.36
CA SER A 196 -12.89 -102.44 -7.24
C SER A 196 -11.85 -103.30 -6.50
N GLN A 197 -10.92 -102.67 -5.78
CA GLN A 197 -9.91 -103.37 -4.98
C GLN A 197 -10.55 -104.25 -3.89
N MET A 198 -11.61 -103.77 -3.24
CA MET A 198 -12.37 -104.55 -2.26
C MET A 198 -13.14 -105.71 -2.91
N ALA A 199 -13.78 -105.49 -4.07
CA ALA A 199 -14.49 -106.53 -4.80
C ALA A 199 -13.55 -107.64 -5.28
N GLU A 200 -12.36 -107.27 -5.76
CA GLU A 200 -11.32 -108.21 -6.18
C GLU A 200 -10.84 -109.06 -4.98
N LYS A 201 -10.59 -108.43 -3.82
CA LYS A 201 -10.15 -109.14 -2.61
C LYS A 201 -11.22 -110.03 -1.96
N LEU A 202 -12.50 -109.65 -1.99
CA LEU A 202 -13.57 -110.40 -1.31
C LEU A 202 -14.25 -111.43 -2.21
N ALA A 203 -14.52 -111.09 -3.47
CA ALA A 203 -15.33 -111.91 -4.38
C ALA A 203 -14.49 -112.65 -5.42
N GLY A 204 -13.20 -112.31 -5.59
CA GLY A 204 -12.33 -112.91 -6.61
C GLY A 204 -12.73 -112.56 -8.05
N ILE A 205 -13.58 -111.56 -8.23
CA ILE A 205 -14.07 -111.07 -9.52
C ILE A 205 -13.24 -109.84 -9.87
N SER A 206 -12.48 -109.89 -10.96
CA SER A 206 -11.78 -108.71 -11.51
C SER A 206 -12.83 -107.78 -12.11
N ALA A 207 -13.16 -106.72 -11.37
CA ALA A 207 -14.06 -105.68 -11.85
C ALA A 207 -13.24 -104.64 -12.63
N ASP A 208 -13.57 -104.44 -13.90
CA ASP A 208 -12.96 -103.41 -14.74
C ASP A 208 -13.20 -102.02 -14.13
N ALA A 209 -12.13 -101.26 -13.89
CA ALA A 209 -12.17 -99.99 -13.17
C ALA A 209 -13.11 -98.96 -13.84
N SER A 210 -13.24 -99.02 -15.17
CA SER A 210 -14.17 -98.16 -15.93
C SER A 210 -15.65 -98.50 -15.66
N GLN A 211 -15.99 -99.79 -15.51
CA GLN A 211 -17.35 -100.19 -15.17
C GLN A 211 -17.71 -99.85 -13.72
N ALA A 212 -16.76 -99.98 -12.79
CA ALA A 212 -16.95 -99.59 -11.39
C ALA A 212 -17.18 -98.06 -11.26
N GLU A 213 -16.42 -97.25 -12.00
CA GLU A 213 -16.59 -95.80 -12.03
C GLU A 213 -17.98 -95.40 -12.56
N THR A 214 -18.46 -96.07 -13.60
CA THR A 214 -19.78 -95.82 -14.18
C THR A 214 -20.92 -96.14 -13.19
N VAL A 215 -20.81 -97.25 -12.45
CA VAL A 215 -21.80 -97.62 -11.42
C VAL A 215 -21.79 -96.63 -10.26
N VAL A 216 -20.61 -96.23 -9.77
CA VAL A 216 -20.47 -95.24 -8.69
C VAL A 216 -21.01 -93.88 -9.12
N GLN A 217 -20.73 -93.42 -10.34
CA GLN A 217 -21.31 -92.18 -10.87
C GLN A 217 -22.84 -92.26 -10.98
N SER A 218 -23.40 -93.40 -11.40
CA SER A 218 -24.86 -93.58 -11.48
C SER A 218 -25.54 -93.49 -10.12
N LEU A 219 -24.92 -94.06 -9.08
CA LEU A 219 -25.39 -93.99 -7.68
C LEU A 219 -25.26 -92.57 -7.12
N SER A 220 -24.10 -91.92 -7.33
CA SER A 220 -23.82 -90.55 -6.90
C SER A 220 -24.82 -89.55 -7.51
N ASN A 221 -25.09 -89.66 -8.82
CA ASN A 221 -26.09 -88.84 -9.50
C ASN A 221 -27.52 -89.09 -8.98
N LYS A 222 -27.85 -90.34 -8.62
CA LYS A 222 -29.17 -90.69 -8.07
C LYS A 222 -29.37 -90.08 -6.68
N VAL A 223 -28.34 -90.08 -5.84
CA VAL A 223 -28.35 -89.42 -4.51
C VAL A 223 -28.46 -87.91 -4.66
N ARG A 224 -27.70 -87.29 -5.57
CA ARG A 224 -27.75 -85.84 -5.83
C ARG A 224 -29.12 -85.36 -6.32
N LYS A 225 -29.89 -86.21 -7.00
CA LYS A 225 -31.24 -85.87 -7.50
C LYS A 225 -32.35 -86.07 -6.46
N ALA A 226 -32.05 -86.77 -5.36
CA ALA A 226 -33.00 -87.07 -4.28
C ALA A 226 -32.84 -86.14 -3.07
N ALA A 227 -31.71 -85.41 -2.98
CA ALA A 227 -31.45 -84.35 -2.03
C ALA A 227 -31.82 -82.98 -2.62
#